data_AF-A0A954P7J1-F1
#
_entry.id   AF-A0A954P7J1-F1
#
_cell.length_a   1.000
_cell.length_b   1.000
_cell.length_c   1.000
_cell.angle_alpha   90.00
_cell.angle_beta   90.00
_cell.angle_gamma   90.00
#
_symmetry.space_group_name_H-M   'P 1'
#
loop_
_entity.id
_entity.type
_entity.pdbx_description
1 polymer ?
#
loop_
_entity_poly.entity_id
_entity_poly.type
_entity_poly.pdbx_seq_one_letter_code
_entity_poly.pdbx_strand_id
1 'polypeptide(L)'
;MAAAGGLPWDRLVASGWLSGVCAVCCCAAGLLVFGLAGGCAPFASNIVDSPLGLLEQREEILRIAPPGTPREEAVRRLEEAGVRGNAGAGPGIWYCDLWERPDRSRWHLNVALLFDENGRVYAARAAAPGVETVTGG
;
A
#
# COMPACT_ATOMS: atom_id res chain seq x y z
N MET A 1 -3.21 -19.30 -33.87
CA MET A 1 -2.45 -20.16 -32.93
C MET A 1 -1.07 -19.56 -32.75
N ALA A 2 -0.54 -19.67 -31.53
CA ALA A 2 0.71 -19.10 -30.99
C ALA A 2 0.60 -17.69 -30.37
N ALA A 3 0.11 -17.67 -29.13
CA ALA A 3 0.46 -16.69 -28.11
C ALA A 3 1.55 -17.34 -27.23
N ALA A 4 2.67 -16.65 -26.98
CA ALA A 4 3.60 -16.98 -25.89
C ALA A 4 4.54 -15.80 -25.65
N GLY A 5 4.45 -15.23 -24.45
CA GLY A 5 5.33 -14.14 -24.00
C GLY A 5 4.94 -13.61 -22.63
N GLY A 6 4.58 -14.49 -21.70
CA GLY A 6 4.34 -14.16 -20.29
C GLY A 6 5.48 -14.68 -19.44
N LEU A 7 6.24 -13.77 -18.83
CA LEU A 7 7.30 -14.10 -17.87
C LEU A 7 6.65 -14.55 -16.54
N PRO A 8 7.17 -15.61 -15.89
CA PRO A 8 6.58 -16.17 -14.68
C PRO A 8 6.94 -15.37 -13.42
N TRP A 9 5.91 -14.90 -12.72
CA TRP A 9 5.98 -14.24 -11.40
C TRP A 9 6.06 -15.25 -10.23
N ASP A 10 6.24 -16.54 -10.55
CA ASP A 10 6.28 -17.66 -9.61
C ASP A 10 7.65 -17.84 -8.94
N ARG A 11 8.10 -16.86 -8.15
CA ARG A 11 9.03 -17.08 -7.03
C ARG A 11 8.92 -15.90 -6.09
N LEU A 12 8.16 -16.06 -5.01
CA LEU A 12 8.43 -15.54 -3.64
C LEU A 12 7.20 -15.70 -2.72
N VAL A 13 6.63 -16.91 -2.65
CA VAL A 13 5.73 -17.28 -1.56
C VAL A 13 6.20 -18.60 -0.97
N ALA A 14 7.02 -18.51 0.07
CA ALA A 14 7.28 -19.58 1.03
C ALA A 14 7.32 -18.91 2.41
N SER A 15 6.16 -18.65 3.05
CA SER A 15 5.54 -19.54 4.06
C SER A 15 6.55 -20.14 5.05
N GLY A 16 6.81 -19.40 6.13
CA GLY A 16 7.46 -19.90 7.35
C GLY A 16 6.64 -19.51 8.57
N TRP A 17 5.62 -20.30 8.90
CA TRP A 17 4.79 -20.19 10.09
C TRP A 17 5.46 -20.89 11.29
N LEU A 18 5.37 -20.23 12.46
CA LEU A 18 5.32 -20.72 13.84
C LEU A 18 6.02 -22.05 14.23
N SER A 19 7.05 -21.94 15.07
CA SER A 19 7.42 -22.86 16.17
C SER A 19 8.58 -22.22 16.94
N GLY A 20 8.69 -22.14 18.26
CA GLY A 20 7.87 -22.50 19.39
C GLY A 20 8.61 -21.93 20.61
N VAL A 21 7.87 -21.29 21.51
CA VAL A 21 8.36 -20.88 22.83
C VAL A 21 8.50 -22.13 23.71
N CYS A 22 9.36 -22.07 24.72
CA CYS A 22 9.63 -23.04 25.80
C CYS A 22 10.73 -24.08 25.56
N ALA A 23 11.96 -23.66 25.81
CA ALA A 23 12.95 -24.52 26.47
C ALA A 23 13.67 -23.71 27.57
N VAL A 24 12.96 -23.52 28.68
CA VAL A 24 13.59 -23.26 29.98
C VAL A 24 14.12 -24.60 30.49
N CYS A 25 15.43 -24.78 30.54
CA CYS A 25 16.16 -25.29 31.71
C CYS A 25 17.60 -25.71 31.38
N CYS A 26 18.50 -25.23 32.23
CA CYS A 26 19.77 -25.85 32.63
C CYS A 26 20.88 -25.95 31.57
N CYS A 27 21.87 -25.05 31.63
CA CYS A 27 23.11 -25.35 32.36
C CYS A 27 24.06 -24.14 32.43
N ALA A 28 24.84 -24.15 33.50
CA ALA A 28 25.70 -23.11 34.04
C ALA A 28 26.72 -22.44 33.10
N ALA A 29 27.03 -21.20 33.47
CA ALA A 29 28.33 -20.52 33.35
C ALA A 29 28.89 -20.24 31.95
N GLY A 30 28.81 -18.98 31.54
CA GLY A 30 29.61 -18.45 30.43
C GLY A 30 29.21 -17.03 30.09
N LEU A 31 29.97 -16.06 30.62
CA LEU A 31 29.99 -14.68 30.16
C LEU A 31 29.94 -14.59 28.63
N LEU A 32 28.96 -13.87 28.08
CA LEU A 32 29.13 -13.03 26.89
C LEU A 32 27.93 -12.07 26.79
N VAL A 33 28.15 -10.89 27.35
CA VAL A 33 27.45 -9.66 26.97
C VAL A 33 27.61 -9.50 25.46
N PHE A 34 26.57 -9.80 24.69
CA PHE A 34 26.42 -9.30 23.33
C PHE A 34 25.25 -8.33 23.32
N GLY A 35 25.58 -7.10 23.74
CA GLY A 35 24.80 -5.92 23.40
C GLY A 35 24.85 -5.73 21.90
N LEU A 36 23.74 -6.02 21.24
CA LEU A 36 23.37 -5.34 20.00
C LEU A 36 21.99 -4.76 20.26
N ALA A 37 22.00 -3.59 20.87
CA ALA A 37 20.96 -2.61 20.68
C ALA A 37 20.88 -2.30 19.19
N GLY A 38 20.10 -3.12 18.46
CA GLY A 38 19.59 -2.75 17.15
C GLY A 38 18.65 -1.58 17.38
N GLY A 39 19.22 -0.37 17.40
CA GLY A 39 18.45 0.85 17.34
C GLY A 39 17.65 0.82 16.05
N CYS A 40 16.37 0.45 16.15
CA CYS A 40 15.39 0.85 15.16
C CYS A 40 15.29 2.38 15.28
N ALA A 41 16.15 3.11 14.58
CA ALA A 41 15.84 4.49 14.26
C ALA A 41 14.47 4.45 13.55
N PRO A 42 13.43 5.12 14.07
CA PRO A 42 12.25 5.35 13.26
C PRO A 42 12.74 6.23 12.12
N PHE A 43 13.01 5.61 10.97
CA PHE A 43 13.34 6.36 9.77
C PHE A 43 12.07 7.14 9.47
N ALA A 44 12.03 8.41 9.89
CA ALA A 44 10.96 9.33 9.62
C ALA A 44 10.99 9.61 8.11
N SER A 45 10.44 8.69 7.33
CA SER A 45 10.16 8.92 5.92
C SER A 45 9.18 10.08 5.89
N ASN A 46 9.66 11.24 5.48
CA ASN A 46 8.84 12.43 5.33
C ASN A 46 7.76 12.12 4.29
N ILE A 47 6.51 12.44 4.63
CA ILE A 47 5.42 12.30 3.66
C ILE A 47 5.43 13.58 2.85
N VAL A 48 5.66 13.45 1.55
CA VAL A 48 5.71 14.56 0.62
C VAL A 48 4.53 14.48 -0.33
N ASP A 49 4.16 15.59 -0.95
CA ASP A 49 3.23 15.53 -2.07
C ASP A 49 3.81 14.67 -3.19
N SER A 50 2.95 13.90 -3.84
CA SER A 50 3.36 13.11 -5.00
C SER A 50 3.95 14.02 -6.07
N PRO A 51 5.15 13.70 -6.62
CA PRO A 51 5.74 14.46 -7.72
C PRO A 51 4.95 14.29 -9.03
N LEU A 52 4.03 13.31 -9.09
CA LEU A 52 3.20 13.06 -10.25
C LEU A 52 2.03 14.04 -10.33
N GLY A 53 1.69 14.48 -11.54
CA GLY A 53 0.47 15.25 -11.77
C GLY A 53 -0.78 14.41 -11.48
N LEU A 54 -1.92 15.05 -11.16
CA LEU A 54 -3.17 14.34 -10.84
C LEU A 54 -3.62 13.35 -11.93
N LEU A 55 -3.40 13.70 -13.20
CA LEU A 55 -3.72 12.84 -14.34
C LEU A 55 -2.85 11.57 -14.33
N GLU A 56 -1.55 11.73 -14.11
CA GLU A 56 -0.60 10.61 -14.04
C GLU A 56 -0.91 9.73 -12.83
N GLN A 57 -1.17 10.32 -11.65
CA GLN A 57 -1.59 9.56 -10.48
C GLN A 57 -2.83 8.70 -10.78
N ARG A 58 -3.84 9.27 -11.46
CA ARG A 58 -5.04 8.53 -11.86
C ARG A 58 -4.71 7.35 -12.77
N GLU A 59 -3.85 7.56 -13.76
CA GLU A 59 -3.43 6.52 -14.71
C GLU A 59 -2.62 5.42 -14.04
N GLU A 60 -1.72 5.77 -13.13
CA GLU A 60 -0.97 4.82 -12.30
C GLU A 60 -1.92 3.94 -11.47
N ILE A 61 -2.88 4.55 -10.78
CA ILE A 61 -3.86 3.84 -9.96
C ILE A 61 -4.71 2.90 -10.82
N LEU A 62 -5.18 3.35 -11.99
CA LEU A 62 -5.94 2.50 -12.91
C LEU A 62 -5.09 1.41 -13.57
N ARG A 63 -3.77 1.57 -13.64
CA ARG A 63 -2.88 0.50 -14.11
C ARG A 63 -2.77 -0.62 -13.09
N ILE A 64 -2.77 -0.29 -11.80
CA ILE A 64 -2.74 -1.26 -10.69
C ILE A 64 -4.10 -1.94 -10.54
N ALA A 65 -5.18 -1.15 -10.59
CA ALA A 65 -6.56 -1.61 -10.49
C ALA A 65 -7.37 -1.22 -11.75
N PRO A 66 -7.31 -2.03 -12.84
CA PRO A 66 -8.00 -1.73 -14.09
C PRO A 66 -9.52 -1.69 -13.96
N PRO A 67 -10.23 -0.98 -14.86
CA PRO A 67 -11.68 -1.06 -14.97
C PRO A 67 -12.19 -2.51 -15.07
N GLY A 68 -13.30 -2.80 -14.39
CA GLY A 68 -13.89 -4.12 -14.25
C GLY A 68 -13.35 -4.94 -13.07
N THR A 69 -12.27 -4.52 -12.42
CA THR A 69 -11.70 -5.23 -11.27
C THR A 69 -12.66 -5.18 -10.08
N PRO A 70 -12.98 -6.32 -9.42
CA PRO A 70 -13.78 -6.32 -8.18
C PRO A 70 -13.12 -5.53 -7.06
N ARG A 71 -13.91 -4.94 -6.17
CA ARG A 71 -13.43 -4.07 -5.08
C ARG A 71 -12.35 -4.69 -4.21
N GLU A 72 -12.57 -5.90 -3.73
CA GLU A 72 -11.64 -6.60 -2.84
C GLU A 72 -10.29 -6.84 -3.54
N GLU A 73 -10.34 -7.22 -4.81
CA GLU A 73 -9.16 -7.45 -5.63
C GLU A 73 -8.43 -6.14 -5.96
N ALA A 74 -9.17 -5.06 -6.24
CA ALA A 74 -8.60 -3.75 -6.50
C ALA A 74 -7.85 -3.19 -5.27
N VAL A 75 -8.48 -3.26 -4.09
CA VAL A 75 -7.88 -2.82 -2.83
C VAL A 75 -6.64 -3.67 -2.52
N ARG A 76 -6.73 -5.00 -2.66
CA ARG A 76 -5.58 -5.89 -2.44
C ARG A 76 -4.40 -5.53 -3.34
N ARG A 77 -4.63 -5.33 -4.64
CA ARG A 77 -3.56 -4.94 -5.58
C ARG A 77 -2.93 -3.59 -5.25
N LEU A 78 -3.75 -2.63 -4.82
CA LEU A 78 -3.29 -1.31 -4.40
C LEU A 78 -2.42 -1.42 -3.15
N GLU A 79 -2.85 -2.19 -2.15
CA GLU A 79 -2.08 -2.43 -0.94
C GLU A 79 -0.77 -3.18 -1.20
N GLU A 80 -0.79 -4.19 -2.07
CA GLU A 80 0.40 -4.91 -2.53
C GLU A 80 1.37 -3.99 -3.29
N ALA A 81 0.85 -3.00 -4.01
CA ALA A 81 1.64 -1.96 -4.65
C ALA A 81 2.12 -0.86 -3.69
N GLY A 82 1.77 -0.92 -2.39
CA GLY A 82 2.14 0.06 -1.37
C GLY A 82 1.18 1.25 -1.27
N VAL A 83 0.04 1.23 -1.96
CA VAL A 83 -1.00 2.27 -1.86
C VAL A 83 -1.91 1.95 -0.67
N ARG A 84 -2.00 2.89 0.26
CA ARG A 84 -2.91 2.86 1.40
C ARG A 84 -4.04 3.86 1.20
N GLY A 85 -5.18 3.56 1.79
CA GLY A 85 -6.38 4.33 1.57
C GLY A 85 -7.53 3.89 2.45
N ASN A 86 -8.63 4.64 2.36
CA ASN A 86 -9.80 4.45 3.19
C ASN A 86 -11.08 4.38 2.37
N ALA A 87 -12.05 3.60 2.85
CA ALA A 87 -13.40 3.61 2.29
C ALA A 87 -14.05 4.98 2.51
N GLY A 88 -14.71 5.50 1.48
CA GLY A 88 -15.53 6.71 1.62
C GLY A 88 -16.82 6.45 2.39
N ALA A 89 -17.67 7.48 2.48
CA ALA A 89 -18.96 7.41 3.16
C ALA A 89 -19.93 6.34 2.60
N GLY A 90 -19.64 5.80 1.41
CA GLY A 90 -20.40 4.70 0.80
C GLY A 90 -19.49 3.70 0.09
N PRO A 91 -20.05 2.55 -0.33
CA PRO A 91 -19.26 1.46 -0.92
C PRO A 91 -18.64 1.82 -2.29
N GLY A 92 -19.17 2.84 -2.96
CA GLY A 92 -18.76 3.26 -4.30
C GLY A 92 -17.45 4.04 -4.39
N ILE A 93 -16.79 4.36 -3.26
CA ILE A 93 -15.56 5.17 -3.26
C ILE A 93 -14.51 4.57 -2.32
N TRP A 94 -13.27 4.51 -2.79
CA TRP A 94 -12.09 4.26 -1.97
C TRP A 94 -11.05 5.34 -2.25
N TYR A 95 -10.67 6.09 -1.21
CA TYR A 95 -9.69 7.17 -1.29
C TYR A 95 -8.29 6.59 -1.20
N CYS A 96 -7.45 6.87 -2.20
CA CYS A 96 -6.03 6.56 -2.18
C CYS A 96 -5.33 7.74 -1.49
N ASP A 97 -4.85 7.52 -0.27
CA ASP A 97 -4.33 8.61 0.58
C ASP A 97 -2.80 8.69 0.52
N LEU A 98 -2.14 7.53 0.43
CA LEU A 98 -0.70 7.41 0.59
C LEU A 98 -0.13 6.34 -0.33
N TRP A 99 1.02 6.58 -0.94
CA TRP A 99 1.79 5.57 -1.66
C TRP A 99 3.18 5.42 -1.06
N GLU A 100 3.46 4.24 -0.51
CA GLU A 100 4.80 3.82 -0.10
C GLU A 100 5.58 3.30 -1.31
N ARG A 101 6.68 3.96 -1.61
CA ARG A 101 7.53 3.64 -2.76
C ARG A 101 8.70 2.73 -2.34
N PRO A 102 9.28 1.97 -3.28
CA PRO A 102 10.42 1.10 -2.98
C PRO A 102 11.67 1.82 -2.44
N ASP A 103 11.83 3.11 -2.78
CA ASP A 103 12.90 3.98 -2.28
C ASP A 103 12.60 4.54 -0.87
N ARG A 104 11.55 4.03 -0.21
CA ARG A 104 11.03 4.46 1.10
C ARG A 104 10.46 5.88 1.12
N SER A 105 10.29 6.53 -0.03
CA SER A 105 9.50 7.75 -0.09
C SER A 105 8.01 7.44 0.10
N ARG A 106 7.30 8.39 0.71
CA ARG A 106 5.87 8.29 0.98
C ARG A 106 5.18 9.47 0.32
N TRP A 107 4.31 9.20 -0.64
CA TRP A 107 3.64 10.23 -1.41
C TRP A 107 2.20 10.38 -0.96
N HIS A 108 1.77 11.61 -0.65
CA HIS A 108 0.35 11.93 -0.56
C HIS A 108 -0.28 11.80 -1.95
N LEU A 109 -1.35 11.02 -2.02
CA LEU A 109 -2.18 10.90 -3.21
C LEU A 109 -3.46 11.68 -3.01
N ASN A 110 -3.97 12.25 -4.10
CA ASN A 110 -5.25 12.95 -4.11
C ASN A 110 -6.18 12.31 -5.14
N VAL A 111 -6.34 10.98 -5.07
CA VAL A 111 -7.11 10.19 -6.04
C VAL A 111 -8.11 9.31 -5.30
N ALA A 112 -9.32 9.23 -5.84
CA ALA A 112 -10.35 8.32 -5.40
C ALA A 112 -10.64 7.29 -6.50
N LEU A 113 -10.62 6.01 -6.14
CA LEU A 113 -11.07 4.91 -6.98
C LEU A 113 -12.58 4.75 -6.82
N LEU A 114 -13.28 4.62 -7.95
CA LEU A 114 -14.74 4.60 -8.01
C LEU A 114 -15.23 3.22 -8.44
N PHE A 115 -16.22 2.71 -7.71
CA PHE A 115 -16.86 1.43 -7.96
C PHE A 115 -18.30 1.63 -8.44
N ASP A 116 -18.73 0.78 -9.38
CA ASP A 116 -20.09 0.73 -9.85
C ASP A 116 -21.01 0.01 -8.85
N GLU A 117 -22.30 -0.11 -9.20
CA GLU A 117 -23.30 -0.78 -8.36
C GLU A 117 -23.01 -2.29 -8.15
N ASN A 118 -22.19 -2.89 -9.02
CA ASN A 118 -21.75 -4.28 -8.92
C ASN A 118 -20.43 -4.42 -8.13
N GLY A 119 -19.92 -3.34 -7.56
CA GLY A 119 -18.65 -3.34 -6.82
C GLY A 119 -17.42 -3.48 -7.70
N ARG A 120 -17.48 -3.06 -8.98
CA ARG A 120 -16.35 -3.12 -9.92
C ARG A 120 -15.80 -1.73 -10.20
N VAL A 121 -14.48 -1.63 -10.33
CA VAL A 121 -13.82 -0.38 -10.73
C VAL A 121 -14.40 0.09 -12.06
N TYR A 122 -14.85 1.33 -12.15
CA TYR A 122 -15.22 1.93 -13.44
C TYR A 122 -14.35 3.14 -13.79
N ALA A 123 -13.85 3.86 -12.79
CA ALA A 123 -13.01 5.03 -12.99
C ALA A 123 -12.19 5.37 -11.75
N ALA A 124 -11.25 6.30 -11.91
CA ALA A 124 -10.62 7.02 -10.81
C ALA A 124 -10.73 8.53 -11.07
N ARG A 125 -10.79 9.34 -10.02
CA ARG A 125 -10.89 10.80 -10.10
C ARG A 125 -10.01 11.45 -9.05
N ALA A 126 -9.74 12.74 -9.19
CA ALA A 126 -9.16 13.49 -8.07
C ALA A 126 -10.11 13.41 -6.87
N ALA A 127 -9.58 13.12 -5.68
CA ALA A 127 -10.33 13.39 -4.47
C ALA A 127 -10.47 14.92 -4.39
N ALA A 128 -11.69 15.41 -4.19
CA ALA A 128 -11.88 16.85 -4.08
C ALA A 128 -10.98 17.35 -2.94
N PRO A 129 -10.29 18.51 -3.09
CA PRO A 129 -9.59 19.07 -1.96
C PRO A 129 -10.60 19.19 -0.82
N GLY A 130 -10.24 18.70 0.37
CA GLY A 130 -10.98 19.05 1.57
C GLY A 130 -11.16 20.55 1.56
N VAL A 131 -12.38 21.03 1.74
CA VAL A 131 -12.67 22.46 1.85
C VAL A 131 -11.76 22.99 2.95
N GLU A 132 -10.66 23.63 2.55
CA GLU A 132 -9.96 24.56 3.41
C GLU A 132 -10.96 25.67 3.61
N THR A 133 -11.66 25.64 4.75
CA THR A 133 -12.47 26.78 5.19
C THR A 133 -11.50 27.95 5.29
N VAL A 134 -11.48 28.79 4.26
CA VAL A 134 -10.89 30.11 4.29
C VAL A 134 -11.62 30.87 5.40
N THR A 135 -11.09 30.76 6.61
CA THR A 135 -11.41 31.65 7.72
C THR A 135 -10.37 32.75 7.67
N GLY A 136 -10.77 33.93 7.21
CA GLY A 136 -10.03 35.16 7.45
C GLY A 136 -9.68 35.95 6.20
N GLY A 137 -10.33 37.10 6.07
CA GLY A 137 -10.09 38.17 5.11
C GLY A 137 -11.20 39.19 5.16
#